data_AF-A0A2V8JF17-F1
#
_entry.id   AF-A0A2V8JF17-F1
#
_cell.length_a   1.000
_cell.length_b   1.000
_cell.length_c   1.000
_cell.angle_alpha   90.00
_cell.angle_beta   90.00
_cell.angle_gamma   90.00
#
_symmetry.space_group_name_H-M   'P 1'
#
loop_
_entity.id
_entity.type
_entity.pdbx_description
1 polymer ?
#
loop_
_entity_poly.entity_id
_entity_poly.type
_entity_poly.pdbx_seq_one_letter_code
_entity_poly.pdbx_strand_id
1 'polypeptide(L)'
;MATSKKGSVNRRGFLKGAAVGAAALVAKPTVQAQNAPARQAAQLPSAALVAAETSPPPPRTDVYTTDRPGSDFMVDVIKSLGFEYVAANPGSTFRALHESIINYGGNQAPELLTCCHEESSVAMAHGYAKIEGKPIMVMA
;
A
#
# COMPACT_ATOMS: atom_id res chain seq x y z
N MET A 1 36.34 -30.84 -24.04
CA MET A 1 35.42 -29.70 -23.76
C MET A 1 34.01 -30.10 -24.16
N ALA A 2 33.13 -30.39 -23.20
CA ALA A 2 31.77 -30.81 -23.47
C ALA A 2 30.82 -29.59 -23.41
N THR A 3 30.11 -29.32 -24.51
CA THR A 3 29.09 -28.26 -24.58
C THR A 3 27.76 -28.79 -24.04
N SER A 4 27.28 -28.20 -22.94
CA SER A 4 25.96 -28.46 -22.36
C SER A 4 24.86 -27.83 -23.23
N LYS A 5 23.95 -28.64 -23.77
CA LYS A 5 22.71 -28.17 -24.41
C LYS A 5 21.60 -28.09 -23.37
N LYS A 6 21.22 -26.87 -22.97
CA LYS A 6 20.01 -26.61 -22.17
C LYS A 6 18.77 -26.96 -22.98
N GLY A 7 18.12 -28.08 -22.65
CA GLY A 7 16.82 -28.45 -23.22
C GLY A 7 15.73 -27.52 -22.68
N SER A 8 15.06 -26.77 -23.56
CA SER A 8 13.87 -26.00 -23.19
C SER A 8 12.71 -26.97 -22.97
N VAL A 9 12.23 -27.10 -21.74
CA VAL A 9 11.05 -27.92 -21.45
C VAL A 9 9.81 -27.16 -21.90
N ASN A 10 9.11 -27.69 -22.91
CA ASN A 10 7.91 -27.08 -23.44
C ASN A 10 6.73 -27.32 -22.47
N ARG A 11 6.21 -26.25 -21.86
CA ARG A 11 5.09 -26.28 -20.87
C ARG A 11 3.90 -27.12 -21.35
N ARG A 12 3.65 -27.15 -22.66
CA ARG A 12 2.55 -27.91 -23.28
C ARG A 12 2.81 -29.42 -23.33
N GLY A 13 4.07 -29.86 -23.39
CA GLY A 13 4.45 -31.28 -23.32
C GLY A 13 4.39 -31.82 -21.90
N PHE A 14 4.81 -31.01 -20.92
CA PHE A 14 4.73 -31.36 -19.50
C PHE A 14 3.30 -31.68 -19.05
N LEU A 15 2.33 -30.83 -19.41
CA LEU A 15 0.93 -31.03 -19.05
C LEU A 15 0.29 -32.24 -19.74
N LYS A 16 0.77 -32.64 -20.93
CA LYS A 16 0.28 -33.85 -21.61
C LYS A 16 0.81 -35.14 -20.96
N GLY A 17 2.04 -35.14 -20.44
CA GLY A 17 2.61 -36.29 -19.73
C GLY A 17 1.88 -36.61 -18.42
N ALA A 18 1.38 -35.58 -17.73
CA ALA A 18 0.64 -35.74 -16.48
C ALA A 18 -0.72 -36.45 -16.65
N ALA A 19 -1.31 -36.44 -17.86
CA ALA A 19 -2.62 -37.02 -18.11
C ALA A 19 -2.60 -38.54 -18.39
N VAL A 20 -1.44 -39.12 -18.71
CA VAL A 20 -1.34 -40.54 -19.12
C VAL A 20 -0.92 -41.47 -17.96
N GLY A 21 -0.41 -40.92 -16.86
CA GLY A 21 -0.01 -41.71 -15.67
C GLY A 21 -1.15 -42.15 -14.75
N ALA A 22 -2.39 -41.70 -14.99
CA ALA A 22 -3.51 -41.87 -14.06
C ALA A 22 -4.37 -43.14 -14.29
N ALA A 23 -3.99 -44.02 -15.22
CA ALA A 23 -4.81 -45.18 -15.59
C ALA A 23 -4.50 -46.48 -14.83
N ALA A 24 -3.52 -46.51 -13.91
CA ALA A 24 -3.01 -47.77 -13.34
C ALA A 24 -3.16 -47.94 -11.81
N LEU A 25 -4.08 -47.22 -11.15
CA LEU A 25 -4.35 -47.41 -9.72
C LEU A 25 -5.85 -47.54 -9.45
N VAL A 26 -6.43 -48.67 -9.87
CA VAL A 26 -7.76 -49.11 -9.42
C VAL A 26 -7.61 -49.74 -8.05
N ALA A 27 -7.60 -48.91 -7.01
CA ALA A 27 -7.98 -49.30 -5.66
C ALA A 27 -8.94 -48.21 -5.19
N LYS A 28 -10.17 -48.58 -4.81
CA LYS A 28 -11.12 -47.63 -4.20
C LYS A 28 -10.80 -47.57 -2.70
N PRO A 29 -10.17 -46.52 -2.16
CA PRO A 29 -10.29 -46.30 -0.74
C PRO A 29 -11.73 -45.87 -0.49
N THR A 30 -12.41 -46.49 0.47
CA THR A 30 -13.60 -45.87 1.07
C THR A 30 -13.12 -44.65 1.85
N VAL A 31 -12.99 -43.53 1.15
CA VAL A 31 -12.82 -42.22 1.77
C VAL A 31 -14.17 -41.87 2.38
N GLN A 32 -14.31 -42.15 3.68
CA GLN A 32 -15.38 -41.57 4.46
C GLN A 32 -15.20 -40.06 4.39
N ALA A 33 -16.14 -39.35 3.76
CA ALA A 33 -16.13 -37.90 3.72
C ALA A 33 -16.12 -37.41 5.18
N GLN A 34 -15.03 -36.76 5.60
CA GLN A 34 -15.05 -36.01 6.84
C GLN A 34 -16.11 -34.94 6.69
N ASN A 35 -17.12 -34.95 7.58
CA ASN A 35 -18.06 -33.84 7.70
C ASN A 35 -17.22 -32.59 7.96
N ALA A 36 -17.08 -31.74 6.94
CA ALA A 36 -16.49 -30.43 7.11
C ALA A 36 -17.28 -29.71 8.21
N PRO A 37 -16.63 -29.15 9.23
CA PRO A 37 -17.35 -28.37 10.23
C PRO A 37 -18.15 -27.29 9.49
N ALA A 38 -19.42 -27.14 9.87
CA ALA A 38 -20.28 -26.12 9.28
C ALA A 38 -19.53 -24.79 9.34
N ARG A 39 -19.36 -24.16 8.17
CA ARG A 39 -18.69 -22.85 8.06
C ARG A 39 -19.50 -21.89 8.93
N GLN A 40 -18.96 -21.50 10.07
CA GLN A 40 -19.57 -20.46 10.89
C GLN A 40 -19.62 -19.20 10.01
N ALA A 41 -20.83 -18.73 9.74
CA ALA A 41 -21.00 -17.47 9.05
C ALA A 41 -20.30 -16.38 9.87
N ALA A 42 -19.52 -15.53 9.19
CA ALA A 42 -18.97 -14.35 9.84
C ALA A 42 -20.14 -13.56 10.45
N GLN A 43 -20.06 -13.28 11.75
CA GLN A 43 -21.09 -12.49 12.43
C GLN A 43 -21.12 -11.10 11.78
N LEU A 44 -22.32 -10.67 11.37
CA LEU A 44 -22.52 -9.30 10.92
C LEU A 44 -22.22 -8.35 12.10
N PRO A 45 -21.68 -7.15 11.84
CA PRO A 45 -21.49 -6.15 12.88
C PRO A 45 -22.80 -5.91 13.63
N SER A 46 -22.74 -5.88 14.96
CA SER A 46 -23.92 -5.58 15.76
C SER A 46 -24.40 -4.16 15.47
N ALA A 47 -25.69 -3.88 15.69
CA ALA A 47 -26.22 -2.53 15.55
C ALA A 47 -25.44 -1.50 16.41
N ALA A 48 -24.92 -1.92 17.56
CA ALA A 48 -24.08 -1.10 18.41
C ALA A 48 -22.70 -0.79 17.78
N LEU A 49 -22.08 -1.76 17.11
CA LEU A 49 -20.83 -1.54 16.36
C LEU A 49 -21.05 -0.62 15.17
N VAL A 50 -22.11 -0.82 14.40
CA VAL A 50 -22.47 0.08 13.28
C VAL A 50 -22.71 1.50 13.79
N ALA A 51 -23.43 1.65 14.91
CA ALA A 51 -23.63 2.95 15.53
C ALA A 51 -22.31 3.57 15.99
N ALA A 52 -21.40 2.80 16.59
CA ALA A 52 -20.10 3.30 17.04
C ALA A 52 -19.20 3.75 15.88
N GLU A 53 -19.23 3.04 14.74
CA GLU A 53 -18.42 3.39 13.55
C GLU A 53 -19.01 4.54 12.73
N THR A 54 -20.31 4.80 12.82
CA THR A 54 -21.00 5.84 12.05
C THR A 54 -21.35 7.10 12.83
N SER A 55 -21.29 7.04 14.16
CA SER A 55 -21.57 8.21 15.00
C SER A 55 -20.51 9.29 14.79
N PRO A 56 -20.88 10.58 14.79
CA PRO A 56 -19.92 11.66 14.80
C PRO A 56 -18.95 11.49 15.97
N PRO A 57 -17.64 11.65 15.75
CA PRO A 57 -16.69 11.61 16.84
C PRO A 57 -17.04 12.71 17.87
N PRO A 58 -16.73 12.49 19.17
CA PRO A 58 -16.93 13.53 20.17
C PRO A 58 -16.22 14.83 19.76
N PRO A 59 -16.76 15.99 20.15
CA PRO A 59 -16.13 17.27 19.84
C PRO A 59 -14.67 17.27 20.28
N ARG A 60 -13.78 17.61 19.36
CA ARG A 60 -12.35 17.76 19.69
C ARG A 60 -12.19 18.93 20.67
N THR A 61 -11.64 18.65 21.85
CA THR A 61 -11.43 19.64 22.91
C THR A 61 -10.12 20.42 22.78
N ASP A 62 -9.20 19.93 21.95
CA ASP A 62 -7.89 20.54 21.80
C ASP A 62 -7.86 21.58 20.68
N VAL A 63 -7.13 22.67 20.91
CA VAL A 63 -6.83 23.67 19.87
C VAL A 63 -5.77 23.09 18.94
N TYR A 64 -6.18 22.65 17.76
CA TYR A 64 -5.29 22.07 16.74
C TYR A 64 -4.84 23.07 15.67
N THR A 65 -5.42 24.26 15.66
CA THR A 65 -5.17 25.30 14.67
C THR A 65 -4.46 26.49 15.29
N THR A 66 -3.59 27.13 14.51
CA THR A 66 -2.95 28.40 14.85
C THR A 66 -2.96 29.25 13.59
N ASP A 67 -3.11 30.57 13.72
CA ASP A 67 -3.27 31.45 12.55
C ASP A 67 -2.00 31.52 11.68
N ARG A 68 -0.83 31.26 12.29
CA ARG A 68 0.48 31.37 11.63
C ARG A 68 1.39 30.22 12.06
N PRO A 69 1.16 29.00 11.58
CA PRO A 69 1.98 27.86 11.95
C PRO A 69 3.39 28.00 11.37
N GLY A 70 4.40 27.53 12.10
CA GLY A 70 5.78 27.52 11.61
C GLY A 70 5.96 26.66 10.34
N SER A 71 5.04 25.73 10.08
CA SER A 71 5.03 24.92 8.86
C SER A 71 4.76 25.72 7.59
N ASP A 72 4.02 26.82 7.64
CA ASP A 72 3.79 27.69 6.48
C ASP A 72 5.12 28.29 6.00
N PHE A 73 5.92 28.79 6.94
CA PHE A 73 7.27 29.28 6.66
C PHE A 73 8.16 28.17 6.06
N MET A 74 8.06 26.95 6.59
CA MET A 74 8.81 25.82 6.02
C MET A 74 8.36 25.48 4.60
N VAL A 75 7.07 25.64 4.26
CA VAL A 75 6.57 25.47 2.88
C VAL A 75 7.17 26.51 1.95
N ASP A 76 7.33 27.77 2.39
CA ASP A 76 8.01 28.80 1.58
C ASP A 76 9.48 28.44 1.32
N VAL A 77 10.18 27.93 2.35
CA VAL A 77 11.54 27.43 2.20
C VAL A 77 11.58 26.26 1.21
N ILE A 78 10.68 25.29 1.36
CA ILE A 78 10.58 24.11 0.47
C ILE A 78 10.33 24.54 -0.98
N LYS A 79 9.43 25.50 -1.21
CA LYS A 79 9.16 26.10 -2.53
C LYS A 79 10.41 26.70 -3.16
N SER A 80 11.23 27.38 -2.37
CA SER A 80 12.48 27.98 -2.85
C SER A 80 13.52 26.95 -3.32
N LEU A 81 13.40 25.69 -2.85
CA LEU A 81 14.29 24.59 -3.25
C LEU A 81 13.88 23.92 -4.56
N GLY A 82 12.68 24.19 -5.06
CA GLY A 82 12.24 23.71 -6.37
C GLY A 82 11.91 22.21 -6.44
N PHE A 83 11.46 21.60 -5.33
CA PHE A 83 10.95 20.22 -5.37
C PHE A 83 9.63 20.15 -6.13
N GLU A 84 9.53 19.17 -7.02
CA GLU A 84 8.31 18.95 -7.81
C GLU A 84 7.26 18.17 -7.01
N TYR A 85 7.70 17.20 -6.20
CA TYR A 85 6.81 16.28 -5.50
C TYR A 85 7.27 16.01 -4.05
N VAL A 86 6.31 15.60 -3.23
CA VAL A 86 6.54 15.02 -1.90
C VAL A 86 5.71 13.74 -1.74
N ALA A 87 6.35 12.61 -1.55
CA ALA A 87 5.67 11.34 -1.27
C ALA A 87 5.46 11.18 0.24
N ALA A 88 4.22 10.99 0.69
CA ALA A 88 3.89 11.06 2.10
C ALA A 88 2.92 9.98 2.57
N ASN A 89 3.26 9.25 3.64
CA ASN A 89 2.23 8.57 4.43
C ASN A 89 1.67 9.57 5.44
N PRO A 90 0.35 9.77 5.59
CA PRO A 90 -0.18 10.74 6.56
C PRO A 90 0.14 10.34 8.01
N GLY A 91 0.81 11.23 8.76
CA GLY A 91 1.19 11.00 10.16
C GLY A 91 0.93 12.22 11.06
N SER A 92 0.59 11.98 12.33
CA SER A 92 0.25 13.05 13.28
C SER A 92 1.45 13.95 13.63
N THR A 93 2.67 13.41 13.61
CA THR A 93 3.91 14.12 13.98
C THR A 93 4.22 15.27 13.04
N PHE A 94 3.85 15.15 11.76
CA PHE A 94 4.05 16.18 10.73
C PHE A 94 2.72 16.73 10.16
N ARG A 95 1.62 16.60 10.92
CA ARG A 95 0.29 17.06 10.50
C ARG A 95 0.27 18.53 10.07
N ALA A 96 1.03 19.38 10.75
CA ALA A 96 1.09 20.82 10.45
C ALA A 96 1.75 21.07 9.09
N LEU A 97 2.82 20.34 8.77
CA LEU A 97 3.46 20.45 7.46
C LEU A 97 2.56 19.90 6.35
N HIS A 98 1.83 18.82 6.61
CA HIS A 98 0.86 18.25 5.68
C HIS A 98 -0.25 19.26 5.34
N GLU A 99 -0.84 19.86 6.37
CA GLU A 99 -1.85 20.92 6.25
C GLU A 99 -1.31 22.12 5.46
N SER A 100 -0.10 22.59 5.81
CA SER A 100 0.52 23.73 5.13
C SER A 100 0.85 23.43 3.66
N ILE A 101 1.27 22.22 3.29
CA ILE A 101 1.53 21.89 1.88
C ILE A 101 0.23 21.97 1.06
N ILE A 102 -0.84 21.39 1.58
CA ILE A 102 -2.13 21.30 0.88
C ILE A 102 -2.83 22.67 0.83
N ASN A 103 -3.03 23.31 1.98
CA ASN A 103 -3.91 24.48 2.09
C ASN A 103 -3.17 25.81 1.96
N TYR A 104 -2.06 26.00 2.69
CA TYR A 104 -1.23 27.21 2.54
C TYR A 104 -0.45 27.21 1.22
N GLY A 105 0.14 26.07 0.88
CA GLY A 105 0.99 25.85 -0.28
C GLY A 105 0.23 25.69 -1.58
N GLY A 106 -1.06 25.35 -1.51
CA GLY A 106 -1.93 25.10 -2.67
C GLY A 106 -1.68 23.76 -3.35
N ASN A 107 -1.00 22.81 -2.69
CA ASN A 107 -0.61 21.50 -3.22
C ASN A 107 0.16 21.59 -4.56
N GLN A 108 1.03 22.58 -4.67
CA GLN A 108 1.82 22.84 -5.87
C GLN A 108 3.24 23.26 -5.48
N ALA A 109 4.23 22.68 -6.18
CA ALA A 109 5.65 22.95 -5.99
C ALA A 109 6.10 22.87 -4.50
N PRO A 110 6.00 21.72 -3.82
CA PRO A 110 5.73 20.38 -4.37
C PRO A 110 4.25 19.96 -4.32
N GLU A 111 3.85 19.08 -5.23
CA GLU A 111 2.59 18.32 -5.14
C GLU A 111 2.76 17.15 -4.16
N LEU A 112 1.78 16.97 -3.26
CA LEU A 112 1.75 15.88 -2.30
C LEU A 112 1.14 14.62 -2.89
N LEU A 113 1.95 13.55 -2.91
CA LEU A 113 1.59 12.21 -3.35
C LEU A 113 1.34 11.32 -2.13
N THR A 114 0.07 11.05 -1.84
CA THR A 114 -0.32 10.21 -0.69
C THR A 114 0.07 8.75 -0.90
N CYS A 115 0.73 8.17 0.08
CA CYS A 115 1.10 6.76 0.15
C CYS A 115 0.43 6.09 1.34
N CYS A 116 0.27 4.76 1.29
CA CYS A 116 -0.33 3.98 2.37
C CYS A 116 0.67 3.49 3.43
N HIS A 117 1.98 3.60 3.15
CA HIS A 117 3.05 3.11 4.01
C HIS A 117 4.33 3.88 3.73
N GLU A 118 5.10 4.15 4.77
CA GLU A 118 6.36 4.91 4.73
C GLU A 118 7.36 4.31 3.73
N GLU A 119 7.47 2.97 3.72
CA GLU A 119 8.33 2.24 2.80
C GLU A 119 7.95 2.48 1.33
N SER A 120 6.65 2.61 1.04
CA SER A 120 6.18 2.93 -0.32
C SER A 120 6.58 4.35 -0.72
N SER A 121 6.47 5.32 0.19
CA SER A 121 6.92 6.70 -0.03
C SER A 121 8.42 6.75 -0.37
N VAL A 122 9.25 6.01 0.37
CA VAL A 122 10.70 5.93 0.13
C VAL A 122 11.02 5.21 -1.19
N ALA A 123 10.32 4.11 -1.49
CA ALA A 123 10.51 3.38 -2.75
C ALA A 123 10.16 4.23 -3.98
N MET A 124 9.06 5.00 -3.91
CA MET A 124 8.71 5.99 -4.93
C MET A 124 9.80 7.04 -5.10
N ALA A 125 10.32 7.56 -3.99
CA ALA A 125 11.37 8.56 -4.04
C ALA A 125 12.64 8.05 -4.72
N HIS A 126 13.04 6.82 -4.40
CA HIS A 126 14.19 6.17 -5.02
C HIS A 126 14.00 5.92 -6.52
N GLY A 127 12.79 5.53 -6.95
CA GLY A 127 12.46 5.37 -8.36
C GLY A 127 12.52 6.69 -9.12
N TYR A 128 11.90 7.74 -8.58
CA TYR A 128 11.89 9.08 -9.17
C TYR A 128 13.32 9.62 -9.34
N ALA A 129 14.14 9.58 -8.29
CA ALA A 129 15.51 10.07 -8.34
C ALA A 129 16.37 9.34 -9.39
N LYS A 130 16.12 8.04 -9.61
CA LYS A 130 16.84 7.25 -10.63
C LYS A 130 16.43 7.59 -12.06
N ILE A 131 15.17 7.90 -12.30
CA ILE A 131 14.63 8.13 -13.65
C ILE A 131 14.75 9.59 -14.06
N GLU A 132 14.35 10.52 -13.18
CA GLU A 132 14.36 11.96 -13.47
C GLU A 132 15.71 12.61 -13.17
N GLY A 133 16.56 11.98 -12.35
CA GLY A 133 17.82 12.57 -11.90
C GLY A 133 17.64 13.76 -10.95
N LYS A 134 16.42 13.96 -10.42
CA LYS A 134 16.05 15.06 -9.52
C LYS A 134 15.67 14.53 -8.14
N PRO A 135 15.88 15.31 -7.07
CA PRO A 135 15.41 14.91 -5.76
C PRO A 135 13.89 15.06 -5.63
N ILE A 136 13.31 14.27 -4.75
CA ILE A 136 11.91 14.30 -4.34
C ILE A 136 11.87 14.18 -2.83
N MET A 137 10.92 14.89 -2.20
CA MET A 137 10.78 14.86 -0.75
C MET A 137 10.03 13.61 -0.27
N VAL A 138 10.31 13.18 0.96
CA VAL A 138 9.57 12.11 1.63
C VAL A 138 9.12 12.59 3.02
N MET A 139 7.87 12.32 3.37
CA MET A 139 7.32 12.48 4.72
C MET A 139 6.79 11.12 5.20
N ALA A 140 7.45 10.54 6.20
CA ALA A 140 7.24 9.19 6.70
C ALA A 140 7.43 9.16 8.22
#